data_AF-A0A2S9XHY9-F1
#
_entry.id   AF-A0A2S9XHY9-F1
#
_cell.length_a   1.000
_cell.length_b   1.000
_cell.length_c   1.000
_cell.angle_alpha   90.00
_cell.angle_beta   90.00
_cell.angle_gamma   90.00
#
_symmetry.space_group_name_H-M   'P 1'
#
loop_
_entity.id
_entity.type
_entity.pdbx_description
1 polymer ?
#
loop_
_entity_poly.entity_id
_entity_poly.type
_entity_poly.pdbx_seq_one_letter_code
_entity_poly.pdbx_strand_id
1 'polypeptide(L)'
;MAKLSETTPAFTPTPAIIDDPDRARRGALGVTTGPVARTLFAIPFLVFGLNHFLMTKQMAALVPEWLGAPSFWVYLTGAAMIAGAIAIVTGRFIIPAAIGLASMLAVFILTIHIPGMMHEQTMQLSMISALKDFALGAAALMTIRAVGHDPTSA
;
A
#
# COMPACT_ATOMS: atom_id res chain seq x y z
N MET A 1 -34.33 -27.34 -61.63
CA MET A 1 -32.87 -27.42 -61.40
C MET A 1 -32.41 -26.08 -60.81
N ALA A 2 -32.31 -25.98 -59.49
CA ALA A 2 -31.80 -24.80 -58.79
C ALA A 2 -30.41 -25.14 -58.24
N LYS A 3 -29.40 -24.35 -58.63
CA LYS A 3 -27.99 -24.55 -58.28
C LYS A 3 -27.71 -23.75 -57.00
N LEU A 4 -27.56 -24.42 -55.86
CA LEU A 4 -27.10 -23.79 -54.62
C LEU A 4 -25.59 -23.53 -54.75
N SER A 5 -25.17 -22.27 -54.68
CA SER A 5 -23.76 -21.90 -54.62
C SER A 5 -23.41 -21.66 -53.15
N GLU A 6 -22.60 -22.56 -52.60
CA GLU A 6 -22.05 -22.42 -51.25
C GLU A 6 -20.79 -21.54 -51.35
N THR A 7 -20.88 -20.30 -50.89
CA THR A 7 -19.70 -19.46 -50.66
C THR A 7 -19.28 -19.62 -49.21
N THR A 8 -18.38 -20.56 -48.94
CA THR A 8 -17.68 -20.63 -47.66
C THR A 8 -16.84 -19.35 -47.51
N PRO A 9 -17.08 -18.51 -46.49
CA PRO A 9 -16.25 -17.33 -46.29
C PRO A 9 -14.82 -17.76 -45.95
N ALA A 10 -13.85 -17.19 -46.66
CA ALA A 10 -12.44 -17.41 -46.39
C ALA A 10 -12.12 -16.95 -44.95
N PHE A 11 -11.61 -17.87 -44.12
CA PHE A 11 -11.03 -17.53 -42.83
C PHE A 11 -9.72 -16.78 -43.10
N THR A 12 -9.76 -15.46 -43.01
CA THR A 12 -8.57 -14.60 -42.99
C THR A 12 -8.04 -14.58 -41.55
N PRO A 13 -6.95 -15.31 -41.21
CA PRO A 13 -6.34 -15.16 -39.91
C PRO A 13 -5.90 -13.70 -39.76
N THR A 14 -6.43 -13.00 -38.76
CA THR A 14 -6.03 -11.63 -38.45
C THR A 14 -4.52 -11.61 -38.17
N PRO A 15 -3.73 -10.76 -38.85
CA PRO A 15 -2.30 -10.65 -38.60
C PRO A 15 -2.09 -9.80 -37.33
N ALA A 16 -2.30 -10.37 -36.13
CA ALA A 16 -2.13 -9.61 -34.88
C ALA A 16 -1.97 -10.46 -33.60
N ILE A 17 -1.44 -11.70 -33.66
CA ILE A 17 -1.35 -12.54 -32.45
C ILE A 17 0.06 -12.62 -31.83
N ILE A 18 1.13 -12.26 -32.55
CA ILE A 18 2.50 -12.63 -32.10
C ILE A 18 3.27 -11.52 -31.36
N ASP A 19 2.99 -10.23 -31.58
CA ASP A 19 3.74 -9.13 -30.93
C ASP A 19 2.82 -8.02 -30.38
N ASP A 20 2.06 -8.30 -29.32
CA ASP A 20 1.37 -7.24 -28.55
C ASP A 20 2.30 -6.74 -27.43
N PRO A 21 3.06 -5.65 -27.60
CA PRO A 21 3.88 -5.07 -26.55
C PRO A 21 3.03 -4.63 -25.35
N ASP A 22 1.74 -4.35 -25.54
CA ASP A 22 0.83 -3.98 -24.46
C ASP A 22 0.46 -5.18 -23.59
N ARG A 23 0.58 -6.42 -24.08
CA ARG A 23 0.42 -7.63 -23.26
C ARG A 23 1.57 -7.79 -22.28
N ALA A 24 2.81 -7.62 -22.75
CA ALA A 24 3.99 -7.64 -21.89
C ALA A 24 3.98 -6.49 -20.88
N ARG A 25 3.54 -5.29 -21.32
CA ARG A 25 3.33 -4.14 -20.43
C ARG A 25 2.24 -4.40 -19.38
N ARG A 26 1.10 -4.99 -19.74
CA ARG A 26 0.05 -5.38 -18.78
C ARG A 26 0.54 -6.41 -17.76
N GLY A 27 1.34 -7.39 -18.19
CA GLY A 27 1.97 -8.35 -17.28
C GLY A 27 2.97 -7.70 -16.31
N ALA A 28 3.83 -6.81 -16.80
CA ALA A 28 4.80 -6.08 -15.98
C ALA A 28 4.12 -5.08 -15.00
N LEU A 29 3.04 -4.43 -15.44
CA LEU A 29 2.20 -3.60 -14.57
C LEU A 29 1.50 -4.45 -13.51
N GLY A 30 1.03 -5.64 -13.86
CA GLY A 30 0.45 -6.60 -12.90
C GLY A 30 1.38 -6.97 -11.75
N VAL A 31 2.71 -6.99 -11.96
CA VAL A 31 3.68 -7.29 -10.89
C VAL A 31 3.95 -6.06 -10.00
N THR A 32 3.90 -4.85 -10.56
CA THR A 32 4.24 -3.59 -9.85
C THR A 32 3.04 -2.91 -9.19
N THR A 33 1.82 -3.18 -9.65
CA THR A 33 0.57 -2.61 -9.09
C THR A 33 -0.49 -3.66 -8.71
N GLY A 34 -0.23 -4.94 -8.99
CA GLY A 34 -1.17 -6.02 -8.70
C GLY A 34 -1.20 -6.48 -7.24
N PRO A 35 -1.97 -7.55 -6.95
CA PRO A 35 -2.20 -8.04 -5.58
C PRO A 35 -0.93 -8.42 -4.83
N VAL A 36 0.09 -8.92 -5.53
CA VAL A 36 1.37 -9.31 -4.93
C VAL A 36 2.10 -8.10 -4.34
N ALA A 37 2.25 -7.02 -5.12
CA ALA A 37 2.89 -5.79 -4.66
C ALA A 37 2.14 -5.17 -3.47
N ARG A 38 0.80 -5.12 -3.55
CA ARG A 38 -0.05 -4.64 -2.45
C ARG A 38 0.12 -5.48 -1.18
N THR A 39 0.21 -6.79 -1.32
CA THR A 39 0.42 -7.72 -0.20
C THR A 39 1.79 -7.50 0.45
N LEU A 40 2.85 -7.44 -0.35
CA LEU A 40 4.21 -7.17 0.15
C LEU A 40 4.28 -5.82 0.87
N PHE A 41 3.63 -4.80 0.32
CA PHE A 41 3.54 -3.47 0.94
C PHE A 41 2.75 -3.46 2.26
N ALA A 42 1.70 -4.27 2.37
CA ALA A 42 0.86 -4.32 3.57
C ALA A 42 1.52 -5.07 4.75
N ILE A 43 2.47 -5.98 4.50
CA ILE A 43 3.13 -6.78 5.54
C ILE A 43 3.76 -5.90 6.64
N PRO A 44 4.59 -4.88 6.34
CA PRO A 44 5.13 -3.99 7.37
C PRO A 44 4.05 -3.36 8.27
N PHE A 45 2.94 -2.89 7.69
CA PHE A 45 1.85 -2.30 8.47
C PHE A 45 1.16 -3.32 9.36
N LEU A 46 0.97 -4.55 8.89
CA LEU A 46 0.41 -5.63 9.71
C LEU A 46 1.34 -5.95 10.88
N VAL A 47 2.65 -6.13 10.62
CA VAL A 47 3.64 -6.45 11.66
C VAL A 47 3.76 -5.32 12.67
N PHE A 48 3.91 -4.08 12.23
CA PHE A 48 3.97 -2.93 13.12
C PHE A 48 2.66 -2.77 13.90
N GLY A 49 1.51 -2.94 13.25
CA GLY A 49 0.20 -2.87 13.89
C GLY A 49 0.05 -3.88 15.02
N LEU A 50 0.45 -5.14 14.79
CA LEU A 50 0.49 -6.17 15.84
C LEU A 50 1.46 -5.81 16.96
N ASN A 51 2.64 -5.28 16.62
CA ASN A 51 3.64 -4.89 17.61
C ASN A 51 3.13 -3.77 18.55
N HIS A 52 2.20 -2.91 18.10
CA HIS A 52 1.57 -1.92 18.98
C HIS A 52 0.79 -2.56 20.12
N PHE A 53 0.13 -3.70 19.90
CA PHE A 53 -0.55 -4.44 20.96
C PHE A 53 0.45 -5.15 21.88
N LEU A 54 1.44 -5.83 21.29
CA LEU A 54 2.43 -6.63 22.02
C LEU A 54 3.38 -5.78 22.88
N MET A 55 3.76 -4.60 22.39
CA MET A 55 4.75 -3.72 23.00
C MET A 55 4.14 -2.43 23.55
N THR A 56 2.85 -2.46 23.89
CA THR A 56 2.09 -1.27 24.33
C THR A 56 2.81 -0.45 25.41
N LYS A 57 3.37 -1.13 26.42
CA LYS A 57 4.05 -0.46 27.55
C LYS A 57 5.28 0.34 27.10
N GLN A 58 6.05 -0.20 26.15
CA GLN A 58 7.26 0.43 25.64
C GLN A 58 6.90 1.59 24.72
N MET A 59 5.90 1.42 23.86
CA MET A 59 5.44 2.44 22.93
C MET A 59 4.67 3.57 23.60
N ALA A 60 3.99 3.32 24.72
CA ALA A 60 3.30 4.34 25.49
C ALA A 60 4.25 5.44 25.98
N ALA A 61 5.53 5.11 26.23
CA ALA A 61 6.56 6.08 26.60
C ALA A 61 6.96 7.03 25.46
N LEU A 62 6.59 6.71 24.21
CA LEU A 62 6.84 7.54 23.03
C LEU A 62 5.67 8.47 22.69
N VAL A 63 4.50 8.27 23.32
CA VAL A 63 3.33 9.11 23.08
C VAL A 63 3.54 10.46 23.79
N PRO A 64 3.38 11.60 23.08
CA PRO A 64 3.51 12.91 23.71
C PRO A 64 2.58 13.08 24.92
N GLU A 65 3.13 13.60 26.03
CA GLU A 65 2.44 13.66 27.32
C GLU A 65 1.11 14.44 27.26
N TRP A 66 1.02 15.45 26.39
CA TRP A 66 -0.15 16.31 26.24
C TRP A 66 -1.39 15.59 25.67
N LEU A 67 -1.24 14.40 25.07
CA LEU A 67 -2.37 13.63 24.53
C LEU A 67 -3.17 12.89 25.61
N GLY A 68 -2.58 12.66 26.79
CA GLY A 68 -3.17 11.82 27.83
C GLY A 68 -3.41 10.37 27.38
N ALA A 69 -3.70 9.48 28.35
CA ALA A 69 -4.04 8.07 28.08
C ALA A 69 -3.14 7.38 27.01
N PRO A 70 -1.81 7.35 27.19
CA PRO A 70 -0.87 6.99 26.11
C PRO A 70 -1.13 5.59 25.53
N SER A 71 -1.52 4.62 26.35
CA SER A 71 -1.86 3.27 25.88
C SER A 71 -3.06 3.24 24.92
N PHE A 72 -4.04 4.13 25.08
CA PHE A 72 -5.17 4.22 24.15
C PHE A 72 -4.69 4.57 22.73
N TRP A 73 -3.81 5.57 22.61
CA TRP A 73 -3.26 6.00 21.32
C TRP A 73 -2.42 4.91 20.66
N VAL A 74 -1.67 4.15 21.45
CA VAL A 74 -0.89 3.01 20.94
C VAL A 74 -1.83 1.93 20.36
N TYR A 75 -2.89 1.55 21.08
CA TYR A 75 -3.86 0.58 20.56
C TYR A 75 -4.62 1.10 19.32
N LEU A 76 -5.03 2.38 19.34
CA LEU A 76 -5.71 3.02 18.21
C LEU A 76 -4.81 3.00 16.96
N THR A 77 -3.54 3.33 17.13
CA THR A 77 -2.53 3.28 16.07
C THR A 77 -2.37 1.87 15.52
N GLY A 78 -2.22 0.88 16.42
CA GLY A 78 -2.10 -0.52 16.04
C GLY A 78 -3.30 -1.00 15.22
N ALA A 79 -4.51 -0.68 15.68
CA ALA A 79 -5.75 -1.02 14.97
C ALA A 79 -5.85 -0.34 13.60
N ALA A 80 -5.48 0.95 13.50
CA ALA A 80 -5.48 1.68 12.25
C ALA A 80 -4.48 1.11 11.24
N MET A 81 -3.28 0.70 11.68
CA MET A 81 -2.29 0.04 10.83
C MET A 81 -2.79 -1.29 10.27
N ILE A 82 -3.41 -2.12 11.12
CA ILE A 82 -3.99 -3.41 10.69
C ILE A 82 -5.15 -3.19 9.71
N ALA A 83 -6.05 -2.26 10.02
CA ALA A 83 -7.17 -1.92 9.13
C ALA A 83 -6.68 -1.40 7.78
N GLY A 84 -5.66 -0.53 7.78
CA GLY A 84 -5.01 -0.04 6.57
C GLY A 84 -4.37 -1.15 5.74
N ALA A 85 -3.66 -2.08 6.39
CA ALA A 85 -3.07 -3.25 5.73
C ALA A 85 -4.16 -4.11 5.05
N ILE A 86 -5.26 -4.40 5.75
CA ILE A 86 -6.38 -5.18 5.21
C ILE A 86 -7.04 -4.45 4.02
N ALA A 87 -7.27 -3.15 4.14
CA ALA A 87 -7.86 -2.33 3.06
C ALA A 87 -6.99 -2.37 1.79
N ILE A 88 -5.67 -2.26 1.94
CA ILE A 88 -4.72 -2.32 0.81
C ILE A 88 -4.70 -3.70 0.16
N VAL A 89 -4.64 -4.77 0.95
CA VAL A 89 -4.62 -6.15 0.43
C VAL A 89 -5.91 -6.47 -0.33
N THR A 90 -7.06 -6.13 0.27
CA THR A 90 -8.38 -6.40 -0.33
C THR A 90 -8.72 -5.49 -1.50
N GLY A 91 -7.98 -4.38 -1.66
CA GLY A 91 -8.28 -3.35 -2.64
C GLY A 91 -9.55 -2.54 -2.31
N ARG A 92 -10.09 -2.67 -1.09
CA ARG A 92 -11.29 -1.97 -0.66
C ARG A 92 -10.91 -0.79 0.23
N PHE A 93 -11.58 0.35 0.06
CA PHE A 93 -11.28 1.57 0.83
C PHE A 93 -9.82 2.03 0.73
N ILE A 94 -9.15 1.78 -0.40
CA ILE A 94 -7.72 2.11 -0.58
C ILE A 94 -7.45 3.60 -0.38
N ILE A 95 -8.28 4.49 -0.95
CA ILE A 95 -8.06 5.93 -0.85
C ILE A 95 -8.00 6.40 0.62
N PRO A 96 -9.05 6.18 1.45
CA PRO A 96 -9.00 6.59 2.85
C PRO A 96 -7.93 5.84 3.65
N ALA A 97 -7.66 4.56 3.35
CA ALA A 97 -6.59 3.81 4.01
C ALA A 97 -5.20 4.38 3.70
N ALA A 98 -4.90 4.66 2.44
CA ALA A 98 -3.63 5.21 1.99
C ALA A 98 -3.38 6.61 2.56
N ILE A 99 -4.40 7.48 2.51
CA ILE A 99 -4.32 8.82 3.10
C ILE A 99 -4.13 8.71 4.62
N GLY A 100 -4.92 7.88 5.30
CA GLY A 100 -4.83 7.69 6.75
C GLY A 100 -3.45 7.19 7.19
N LEU A 101 -2.91 6.15 6.53
CA LEU A 101 -1.58 5.64 6.82
C LEU A 101 -0.50 6.70 6.56
N ALA A 102 -0.54 7.39 5.42
CA ALA A 102 0.44 8.43 5.11
C ALA A 102 0.39 9.60 6.11
N SER A 103 -0.81 10.06 6.47
CA SER A 103 -1.00 11.12 7.48
C SER A 103 -0.50 10.68 8.86
N MET A 104 -0.80 9.45 9.28
CA MET A 104 -0.34 8.92 10.57
C MET A 104 1.19 8.81 10.63
N LEU A 105 1.84 8.32 9.58
CA LEU A 105 3.30 8.27 9.50
C LEU A 105 3.92 9.67 9.49
N ALA A 106 3.29 10.63 8.81
CA ALA A 106 3.72 12.03 8.87
C ALA A 106 3.66 12.60 10.30
N VAL A 107 2.63 12.26 11.07
CA VAL A 107 2.55 12.63 12.49
C VAL A 107 3.73 12.03 13.27
N PHE A 108 4.06 10.74 13.08
CA PHE A 108 5.20 10.11 13.79
C PHE A 108 6.54 10.74 13.44
N ILE A 109 6.75 11.09 12.17
CA ILE A 109 7.94 11.84 11.77
C ILE A 109 8.04 13.14 12.57
N LEU A 110 6.95 13.92 12.61
CA LEU A 110 6.94 15.23 13.25
C LEU A 110 7.04 15.17 14.79
N THR A 111 6.34 14.22 15.42
CA THR A 111 6.19 14.21 16.89
C THR A 111 7.12 13.23 17.60
N ILE A 112 7.68 12.24 16.91
CA ILE A 112 8.54 11.21 17.50
C ILE A 112 9.95 11.29 16.92
N HIS A 113 10.08 11.21 15.59
CA HIS A 113 11.39 11.04 14.96
C HIS A 113 12.20 12.34 14.89
N ILE A 114 11.59 13.49 14.58
CA ILE A 114 12.29 14.78 14.60
C ILE A 114 12.81 15.10 16.01
N PRO A 115 12.00 15.04 17.10
CA PRO A 115 12.51 15.22 18.45
C PRO A 115 13.59 14.18 18.84
N GLY A 116 13.46 12.94 18.39
CA GLY A 116 14.45 11.89 18.61
C GLY A 116 15.80 12.14 17.91
N MET A 117 15.83 12.93 16.83
CA MET A 117 17.07 13.36 16.17
C MET A 117 17.85 14.41 16.97
N MET A 118 17.21 15.07 17.93
CA MET A 118 17.85 16.09 18.77
C MET A 118 18.68 15.49 19.92
N HIS A 119 18.65 14.17 20.09
CA HIS A 119 19.35 13.46 21.16
C HIS A 119 20.39 12.51 20.58
N GLU A 120 21.66 12.63 21.00
CA GLU A 120 22.77 11.86 20.43
C GLU A 120 22.55 10.34 20.46
N GLN A 121 21.99 9.80 21.55
CA GLN A 121 21.78 8.35 21.70
C GLN A 121 20.73 7.79 20.74
N THR A 122 19.76 8.60 20.31
CA THR A 122 18.64 8.17 19.46
C THR A 122 18.70 8.74 18.05
N MET A 123 19.68 9.58 17.74
CA MET A 123 19.75 10.35 16.49
C MET A 123 19.72 9.45 15.26
N GLN A 124 20.62 8.46 15.20
CA GLN A 124 20.72 7.56 14.05
C GLN A 124 19.46 6.71 13.84
N LEU A 125 18.92 6.13 14.92
CA LEU A 125 17.71 5.31 14.86
C LEU A 125 16.48 6.14 14.44
N SER A 126 16.39 7.37 14.93
CA SER A 126 15.30 8.30 14.60
C SER A 126 15.37 8.74 13.14
N MET A 127 16.57 9.02 12.62
CA MET A 127 16.77 9.34 11.21
C MET A 127 16.34 8.18 10.29
N ILE A 128 16.77 6.95 10.60
CA ILE A 128 16.37 5.75 9.85
C ILE A 128 14.85 5.57 9.91
N SER A 129 14.26 5.73 11.09
CA SER A 129 12.82 5.55 11.28
C SER A 129 12.00 6.60 10.53
N ALA A 130 12.44 7.87 10.51
CA ALA A 130 11.82 8.93 9.74
C ALA A 130 11.86 8.65 8.23
N LEU A 131 13.00 8.21 7.70
CA LEU A 131 13.13 7.87 6.28
C LEU A 131 12.26 6.67 5.91
N LYS A 132 12.20 5.65 6.79
CA LYS A 132 11.32 4.50 6.64
C LYS A 132 9.85 4.92 6.61
N ASP A 133 9.41 5.76 7.54
CA ASP A 133 8.03 6.28 7.59
C ASP A 133 7.69 7.15 6.37
N PHE A 134 8.63 7.98 5.93
CA PHE A 134 8.45 8.80 4.72
C PHE A 134 8.28 7.92 3.47
N ALA A 135 9.15 6.93 3.30
CA ALA A 135 9.08 6.00 2.17
C ALA A 135 7.77 5.18 2.19
N LEU A 136 7.37 4.67 3.36
CA LEU A 136 6.11 3.93 3.50
C LEU A 136 4.88 4.80 3.26
N GLY A 137 4.87 6.05 3.74
CA GLY A 137 3.80 7.00 3.50
C GLY A 137 3.66 7.35 2.02
N ALA A 138 4.77 7.63 1.33
CA ALA A 138 4.78 7.85 -0.11
C ALA A 138 4.27 6.62 -0.90
N ALA A 139 4.75 5.43 -0.54
CA ALA A 139 4.30 4.18 -1.14
C ALA A 139 2.80 3.91 -0.89
N ALA A 140 2.28 4.27 0.29
CA ALA A 140 0.84 4.17 0.59
C ALA A 140 0.02 4.99 -0.40
N LEU A 141 0.41 6.25 -0.65
CA LEU A 141 -0.27 7.12 -1.60
C LEU A 141 -0.18 6.60 -3.04
N MET A 142 0.93 5.98 -3.42
CA MET A 142 1.07 5.37 -4.76
C MET A 142 0.07 4.22 -5.01
N THR A 143 -0.39 3.54 -3.95
CA THR A 143 -1.41 2.47 -4.10
C THR A 143 -2.76 2.98 -4.62
N ILE A 144 -3.05 4.28 -4.51
CA ILE A 144 -4.30 4.88 -5.01
C ILE A 144 -4.39 4.75 -6.53
N ARG A 145 -3.29 5.00 -7.26
CA ARG A 145 -3.26 4.93 -8.73
C ARG A 145 -3.23 3.50 -9.25
N ALA A 146 -2.70 2.56 -8.45
CA ALA A 146 -2.54 1.16 -8.81
C ALA A 146 -3.87 0.42 -9.08
N VAL A 147 -4.99 0.89 -8.52
CA VAL A 147 -6.30 0.23 -8.65
C VAL A 147 -7.19 0.85 -9.72
N GLY A 148 -6.85 2.04 -10.24
CA GLY A 148 -7.60 2.69 -11.33
C GLY A 148 -7.36 2.09 -12.72
N HIS A 149 -6.51 1.06 -12.86
CA HIS A 149 -6.12 0.47 -14.14
C HIS A 149 -6.38 -1.06 -14.19
N ASP A 150 -7.29 -1.58 -13.35
CA ASP A 150 -7.77 -2.96 -13.52
C ASP A 150 -8.73 -3.00 -14.73
N PRO A 151 -8.37 -3.64 -15.86
CA PRO A 151 -9.20 -3.70 -17.06
C PRO A 151 -10.50 -4.51 -16.87
N THR A 152 -10.72 -5.08 -15.69
CA THR A 152 -11.89 -5.87 -15.30
C THR A 152 -12.91 -5.08 -14.47
N SER A 153 -12.68 -3.79 -14.19
CA SER A 153 -13.60 -2.96 -13.40
C SER A 153 -14.69 -2.24 -14.23
N ALA A 154 -15.05 -2.77 -15.39
CA ALA A 154 -16.14 -2.29 -16.25
C ALA A 154 -17.15 -3.41 -16.52
#